data_AF-U4KQQ4-F1
#
_entry.id   AF-U4KQQ4-F1
#
_cell.length_a   1.000
_cell.length_b   1.000
_cell.length_c   1.000
_cell.angle_alpha   90.00
_cell.angle_beta   90.00
_cell.angle_gamma   90.00
#
_symmetry.space_group_name_H-M   'P 1'
#
loop_
_entity.id
_entity.type
_entity.pdbx_description
1 polymer ?
#
loop_
_entity_poly.entity_id
_entity_poly.type
_entity_poly.pdbx_seq_one_letter_code
_entity_poly.pdbx_strand_id
1 'polypeptide(L)'
;MEISTKKSRKKYIISFLILLILIGVTFYILFKEYSIKDVKNAFSLINPNYIYYSIMMLLVYLFFEALSMKALLNKLGHKTSILSNIKYASVDVYFSAITPSALGGQPMVAYYMEKDKIPVSESSVVLLLNSIIFRIVLMVYGFIAIIISGFYLDTPVKIILFTIGLSLNVVFISIFLMALISRKLLLKIGKSIIRFLHKIKILKKDISIYNDKLESSIVKYKEAFLYLQKDIFLLIRIFTYNFIQRGAMFLIPYLVYLSFGFTTESFITLMTIKY
;
A
#
# COMPACT_ATOMS: atom_id res chain seq x y z
N MET A 1 19.47 21.83 25.84
CA MET A 1 18.54 21.39 24.77
C MET A 1 19.27 20.84 23.52
N GLU A 2 20.60 20.85 23.48
CA GLU A 2 21.41 20.40 22.32
C GLU A 2 21.76 18.89 22.27
N ILE A 3 21.54 18.14 23.35
CA ILE A 3 21.97 16.73 23.42
C ILE A 3 20.95 15.77 22.76
N SER A 4 19.67 16.13 22.66
CA SER A 4 18.63 15.24 22.07
C SER A 4 18.55 15.29 20.54
N THR A 5 18.96 16.40 19.90
CA THR A 5 18.98 16.57 18.43
C THR A 5 20.13 15.83 17.76
N LYS A 6 21.29 15.69 18.44
CA LYS A 6 22.47 14.99 17.94
C LYS A 6 22.26 13.47 17.81
N LYS A 7 21.46 12.87 18.71
CA LYS A 7 21.19 11.43 18.77
C LYS A 7 20.26 10.95 17.63
N SER A 8 19.29 11.79 17.21
CA SER A 8 18.42 11.47 16.06
C SER A 8 19.16 11.60 14.73
N ARG A 9 19.99 12.64 14.56
CA ARG A 9 20.82 12.83 13.35
C ARG A 9 21.81 11.68 13.16
N LYS A 10 22.45 11.21 14.24
CA LYS A 10 23.32 10.02 14.23
C LYS A 10 22.55 8.77 13.78
N LYS A 11 21.29 8.59 14.21
CA LYS A 11 20.44 7.47 13.77
C LYS A 11 20.09 7.56 12.29
N TYR A 12 19.74 8.73 11.77
CA TYR A 12 19.48 8.92 10.33
C TYR A 12 20.74 8.73 9.48
N ILE A 13 21.89 9.22 9.95
CA ILE A 13 23.19 9.00 9.30
C ILE A 13 23.56 7.52 9.31
N ILE A 14 23.34 6.80 10.42
CA ILE A 14 23.54 5.35 10.50
C ILE A 14 22.57 4.62 9.57
N SER A 15 21.28 4.95 9.54
CA SER A 15 20.32 4.34 8.60
C SER A 15 20.68 4.61 7.14
N PHE A 16 21.17 5.81 6.83
CA PHE A 16 21.63 6.17 5.49
C PHE A 16 22.92 5.44 5.11
N LEU A 17 23.87 5.32 6.05
CA LEU A 17 25.08 4.52 5.87
C LEU A 17 24.76 3.03 5.69
N ILE A 18 23.83 2.48 6.49
CA ILE A 18 23.35 1.11 6.35
C ILE A 18 22.70 0.92 4.97
N LEU A 19 21.89 1.88 4.50
CA LEU A 19 21.30 1.83 3.16
C LEU A 19 22.39 1.83 2.08
N LEU A 20 23.38 2.72 2.18
CA LEU A 20 24.51 2.77 1.24
C LEU A 20 25.34 1.48 1.27
N ILE A 21 25.59 0.92 2.44
CA ILE A 21 26.27 -0.37 2.59
C ILE A 21 25.45 -1.48 1.96
N LEU A 22 24.13 -1.54 2.20
CA LEU A 22 23.25 -2.53 1.57
C LEU A 22 23.29 -2.41 0.06
N ILE A 23 23.13 -1.20 -0.49
CA ILE A 23 23.25 -0.93 -1.93
C ILE A 23 24.61 -1.39 -2.45
N GLY A 24 25.71 -1.03 -1.76
CA GLY A 24 27.06 -1.41 -2.15
C GLY A 24 27.30 -2.93 -2.11
N VAL A 25 26.81 -3.61 -1.08
CA VAL A 25 26.87 -5.08 -0.95
C VAL A 25 26.03 -5.74 -2.04
N THR A 26 24.82 -5.24 -2.33
CA THR A 26 23.99 -5.76 -3.43
C THR A 26 24.71 -5.62 -4.77
N PHE A 27 25.27 -4.45 -5.08
CA PHE A 27 26.04 -4.28 -6.30
C PHE A 27 27.31 -5.12 -6.33
N TYR A 28 28.03 -5.25 -5.20
CA TYR A 28 29.21 -6.10 -5.12
C TYR A 28 28.88 -7.58 -5.38
N ILE A 29 27.81 -8.11 -4.79
CA ILE A 29 27.33 -9.47 -5.04
C ILE A 29 26.91 -9.61 -6.50
N LEU A 30 26.13 -8.67 -7.03
CA LEU A 30 25.69 -8.70 -8.43
C LEU A 30 26.87 -8.65 -9.40
N PHE A 31 27.87 -7.79 -9.19
CA PHE A 31 29.04 -7.71 -10.07
C PHE A 31 30.04 -8.85 -9.88
N LYS A 32 29.96 -9.59 -8.76
CA LYS A 32 30.73 -10.82 -8.55
C LYS A 32 30.17 -11.97 -9.38
N GLU A 33 28.85 -12.01 -9.58
CA GLU A 33 28.17 -13.07 -10.34
C GLU A 33 27.93 -12.71 -11.81
N TYR A 34 27.77 -11.41 -12.13
CA TYR A 34 27.39 -10.93 -13.46
C TYR A 34 28.33 -9.80 -13.92
N SER A 35 28.86 -9.92 -15.13
CA SER A 35 29.63 -8.84 -15.74
C SER A 35 28.71 -7.77 -16.35
N ILE A 36 29.24 -6.56 -16.56
CA ILE A 36 28.54 -5.49 -17.29
C ILE A 36 28.15 -5.95 -18.72
N LYS A 37 28.91 -6.88 -19.32
CA LYS A 37 28.59 -7.47 -20.61
C LYS A 37 27.36 -8.37 -20.52
N ASP A 38 27.22 -9.14 -19.45
CA ASP A 38 26.05 -10.01 -19.23
C ASP A 38 24.77 -9.18 -19.08
N VAL A 39 24.85 -8.05 -18.37
CA VAL A 39 23.74 -7.10 -18.28
C VAL A 39 23.38 -6.54 -19.66
N LYS A 40 24.36 -6.11 -20.46
CA LYS A 40 24.12 -5.62 -21.83
C LYS A 40 23.51 -6.69 -22.74
N ASN A 41 24.01 -7.92 -22.65
CA ASN A 41 23.48 -9.05 -23.40
C ASN A 41 22.04 -9.38 -22.98
N ALA A 42 21.73 -9.30 -21.68
CA ALA A 42 20.37 -9.46 -21.18
C ALA A 42 19.41 -8.43 -21.79
N PHE A 43 19.83 -7.15 -21.90
CA PHE A 43 19.03 -6.12 -22.57
C PHE A 43 18.81 -6.39 -24.07
N SER A 44 19.78 -7.02 -24.76
CA SER A 44 19.63 -7.36 -26.18
C SER A 44 18.63 -8.50 -26.43
N LEU A 45 18.33 -9.31 -25.41
CA LEU A 45 17.34 -10.38 -25.46
C LEU A 45 15.92 -9.89 -25.15
N ILE A 46 15.75 -8.63 -24.70
CA ILE A 46 14.44 -8.11 -24.29
C ILE A 46 13.57 -7.87 -25.51
N ASN A 47 12.41 -8.52 -25.53
CA ASN A 47 11.35 -8.20 -26.47
C ASN A 47 10.59 -6.95 -25.98
N PRO A 48 10.66 -5.81 -26.70
CA PRO A 48 10.09 -4.53 -26.27
C PRO A 48 8.57 -4.55 -26.17
N ASN A 49 7.88 -5.46 -26.88
CA ASN A 49 6.42 -5.54 -26.84
C ASN A 49 5.91 -5.90 -25.45
N TYR A 50 6.58 -6.81 -24.74
CA TYR A 50 6.19 -7.19 -23.39
C TYR A 50 6.47 -6.07 -22.38
N ILE A 51 7.52 -5.26 -22.58
CA ILE A 51 7.77 -4.07 -21.78
C ILE A 51 6.66 -3.03 -22.01
N TYR A 52 6.27 -2.80 -23.27
CA TYR A 52 5.14 -1.95 -23.59
C TYR A 52 3.85 -2.40 -22.90
N TYR A 53 3.51 -3.70 -22.97
CA TYR A 53 2.35 -4.24 -22.27
C TYR A 53 2.46 -4.11 -20.74
N SER A 54 3.66 -4.23 -20.18
CA SER A 54 3.90 -4.02 -18.74
C SER A 54 3.60 -2.58 -18.32
N ILE A 55 3.99 -1.60 -19.15
CA ILE A 55 3.67 -0.19 -18.93
C ILE A 55 2.15 0.04 -19.05
N MET A 56 1.49 -0.59 -20.02
CA MET A 56 0.02 -0.53 -20.12
C MET A 56 -0.67 -1.10 -18.87
N MET A 57 -0.18 -2.21 -18.32
CA MET A 57 -0.71 -2.77 -17.06
C MET A 57 -0.51 -1.83 -15.87
N LEU A 58 0.58 -1.07 -15.83
CA LEU A 58 0.76 -0.02 -14.81
C LEU A 58 -0.29 1.09 -14.94
N LEU A 59 -0.64 1.51 -16.16
CA LEU A 59 -1.70 2.49 -16.39
C LEU A 59 -3.07 1.96 -15.97
N VAL A 60 -3.37 0.70 -16.31
CA VAL A 60 -4.60 0.01 -15.84
C VAL A 60 -4.65 -0.02 -14.31
N TYR A 61 -3.54 -0.38 -13.67
CA TYR A 61 -3.41 -0.37 -12.21
C TYR A 61 -3.74 1.01 -11.62
N LEU A 62 -3.12 2.08 -12.13
CA LEU A 62 -3.38 3.44 -11.63
C LEU A 62 -4.82 3.89 -11.88
N PHE A 63 -5.38 3.53 -13.02
CA PHE A 63 -6.74 3.90 -13.39
C PHE A 63 -7.78 3.24 -12.48
N PHE A 64 -7.65 1.94 -12.20
CA PHE A 64 -8.60 1.25 -11.33
C PHE A 64 -8.45 1.63 -9.84
N GLU A 65 -7.25 1.95 -9.38
CA GLU A 65 -7.06 2.56 -8.05
C GLU A 65 -7.82 3.90 -7.96
N ALA A 66 -7.67 4.74 -9.00
CA ALA A 66 -8.35 6.02 -9.07
C ALA A 66 -9.87 5.88 -9.12
N LEU A 67 -10.41 4.90 -9.84
CA LEU A 67 -11.84 4.60 -9.87
C LEU A 67 -12.37 4.18 -8.50
N SER A 68 -11.60 3.38 -7.76
CA SER A 68 -11.94 2.97 -6.39
C SER A 68 -12.05 4.17 -5.45
N MET A 69 -10.99 5.00 -5.39
CA MET A 69 -10.98 6.21 -4.57
C MET A 69 -12.12 7.17 -4.96
N LYS A 70 -12.31 7.39 -6.26
CA LYS A 70 -13.38 8.25 -6.78
C LYS A 70 -14.76 7.76 -6.38
N ALA A 71 -15.02 6.45 -6.45
CA ALA A 71 -16.31 5.89 -6.08
C ALA A 71 -16.65 6.11 -4.59
N LEU A 72 -15.65 5.94 -3.72
CA LEU A 72 -15.77 6.18 -2.28
C LEU A 72 -15.98 7.66 -1.95
N LEU A 73 -15.15 8.54 -2.53
CA LEU A 73 -15.22 9.98 -2.30
C LEU A 73 -16.52 10.58 -2.81
N ASN A 74 -16.96 10.19 -4.01
CA ASN A 74 -18.23 10.64 -4.57
C ASN A 74 -19.41 10.21 -3.71
N LYS A 75 -19.37 9.01 -3.10
CA LYS A 75 -20.41 8.57 -2.18
C LYS A 75 -20.51 9.48 -0.97
N LEU A 76 -19.37 9.93 -0.42
CA LEU A 76 -19.32 10.90 0.68
C LEU A 76 -19.66 12.35 0.25
N GLY A 77 -20.02 12.59 -1.01
CA GLY A 77 -20.40 13.91 -1.52
C GLY A 77 -19.24 14.71 -2.13
N HIS A 78 -18.02 14.18 -2.12
CA HIS A 78 -16.85 14.82 -2.73
C HIS A 78 -16.79 14.51 -4.23
N LYS A 79 -17.28 15.43 -5.05
CA LYS A 79 -17.27 15.32 -6.53
C LYS A 79 -15.87 15.50 -7.09
N THR A 80 -15.04 14.48 -6.98
CA THR A 80 -13.65 14.50 -7.46
C THR A 80 -13.53 14.10 -8.93
N SER A 81 -12.60 14.74 -9.66
CA SER A 81 -12.31 14.37 -11.04
C SER A 81 -11.54 13.04 -11.11
N ILE A 82 -11.61 12.33 -12.25
CA ILE A 82 -10.79 11.11 -12.41
C ILE A 82 -9.29 11.43 -12.38
N LEU A 83 -8.89 12.57 -12.95
CA LEU A 83 -7.49 13.00 -12.98
C LEU A 83 -6.95 13.29 -11.57
N SER A 84 -7.75 13.90 -10.69
CA SER A 84 -7.38 14.09 -9.28
C SER A 84 -7.14 12.75 -8.57
N ASN A 85 -8.00 11.77 -8.81
CA ASN A 85 -7.84 10.44 -8.21
C ASN A 85 -6.65 9.66 -8.81
N ILE A 86 -6.33 9.84 -10.09
CA ILE A 86 -5.10 9.30 -10.67
C ILE A 86 -3.88 9.93 -9.99
N LYS A 87 -3.90 11.24 -9.70
CA LYS A 87 -2.83 11.88 -8.92
C LYS A 87 -2.68 11.23 -7.54
N TYR A 88 -3.78 10.95 -6.84
CA TYR A 88 -3.74 10.25 -5.55
C TYR A 88 -3.14 8.85 -5.69
N ALA A 89 -3.56 8.06 -6.69
CA ALA A 89 -3.00 6.74 -6.96
C ALA A 89 -1.50 6.80 -7.28
N SER A 90 -1.05 7.78 -8.08
CA SER A 90 0.37 7.98 -8.39
C SER A 90 1.17 8.39 -7.16
N VAL A 91 0.62 9.26 -6.30
CA VAL A 91 1.22 9.63 -5.01
C VAL A 91 1.38 8.38 -4.13
N ASP A 92 0.35 7.52 -4.06
CA ASP A 92 0.42 6.28 -3.28
C ASP A 92 1.57 5.39 -3.74
N VAL A 93 1.66 5.11 -5.04
CA VAL A 93 2.73 4.28 -5.63
C VAL A 93 4.09 4.89 -5.39
N TYR A 94 4.27 6.18 -5.69
CA TYR A 94 5.56 6.84 -5.60
C TYR A 94 6.07 6.86 -4.16
N PHE A 95 5.24 7.31 -3.21
CA PHE A 95 5.66 7.40 -1.81
C PHE A 95 5.77 6.01 -1.16
N SER A 96 5.00 5.02 -1.60
CA SER A 96 5.19 3.62 -1.18
C SER A 96 6.54 3.06 -1.67
N ALA A 97 6.94 3.37 -2.91
CA ALA A 97 8.19 2.86 -3.47
C ALA A 97 9.45 3.43 -2.80
N ILE A 98 9.42 4.70 -2.37
CA ILE A 98 10.60 5.35 -1.76
C ILE A 98 10.65 5.25 -0.23
N THR A 99 9.60 4.72 0.42
CA THR A 99 9.56 4.62 1.89
C THR A 99 9.79 3.18 2.36
N PRO A 100 10.52 2.99 3.49
CA PRO A 100 10.66 1.68 4.09
C PRO A 100 9.31 1.04 4.38
N SER A 101 9.18 -0.24 4.05
CA SER A 101 7.96 -1.03 4.26
C SER A 101 6.71 -0.53 3.51
N ALA A 102 6.87 0.36 2.53
CA ALA A 102 5.75 0.92 1.75
C ALA A 102 4.67 1.64 2.58
N LEU A 103 5.03 2.18 3.74
CA LEU A 103 4.08 2.83 4.66
C LEU A 103 3.80 4.31 4.32
N GLY A 104 4.57 4.91 3.41
CA GLY A 104 4.50 6.35 3.09
C GLY A 104 3.41 6.76 2.11
N GLY A 105 2.87 5.82 1.31
CA GLY A 105 1.87 6.11 0.28
C GLY A 105 0.59 6.72 0.85
N GLN A 106 -0.15 5.95 1.64
CA GLN A 106 -1.45 6.35 2.18
C GLN A 106 -1.41 7.64 3.04
N PRO A 107 -0.43 7.86 3.94
CA PRO A 107 -0.31 9.14 4.65
C PRO A 107 -0.15 10.33 3.70
N MET A 108 0.63 10.18 2.63
CA MET A 108 0.79 11.24 1.63
C MET A 108 -0.47 11.44 0.81
N VAL A 109 -1.20 10.38 0.48
CA VAL A 109 -2.51 10.51 -0.18
C VAL A 109 -3.49 11.29 0.69
N ALA A 110 -3.59 10.98 1.99
CA ALA A 110 -4.44 11.73 2.92
C ALA A 110 -4.05 13.22 2.98
N TYR A 111 -2.76 13.53 2.98
CA TYR A 111 -2.26 14.91 2.93
C TYR A 111 -2.64 15.65 1.64
N TYR A 112 -2.58 14.98 0.48
CA TYR A 112 -3.02 15.59 -0.78
C TYR A 112 -4.55 15.73 -0.87
N MET A 113 -5.31 14.79 -0.30
CA MET A 113 -6.77 14.92 -0.18
C MET A 113 -7.17 16.11 0.71
N GLU A 114 -6.45 16.34 1.82
CA GLU A 114 -6.66 17.50 2.69
C GLU A 114 -6.39 18.82 1.94
N LYS A 115 -5.35 18.89 1.11
CA LYS A 115 -5.10 20.05 0.23
C LYS A 115 -6.23 20.31 -0.75
N ASP A 116 -6.87 19.24 -1.22
CA ASP A 116 -8.04 19.30 -2.09
C ASP A 116 -9.36 19.49 -1.30
N LYS A 117 -9.26 19.89 -0.02
CA LYS A 117 -10.38 20.22 0.89
C LYS A 117 -11.26 19.03 1.28
N ILE A 118 -10.78 17.80 1.09
CA ILE A 118 -11.44 16.60 1.62
C ILE A 118 -11.04 16.45 3.10
N PRO A 119 -11.99 16.36 4.05
CA PRO A 119 -11.66 16.22 5.46
C PRO A 119 -10.82 14.98 5.74
N VAL A 120 -9.78 15.12 6.59
CA VAL A 120 -8.92 13.99 6.98
C VAL A 120 -9.72 12.84 7.58
N SER A 121 -10.77 13.14 8.34
CA SER A 121 -11.67 12.12 8.91
C SER A 121 -12.32 11.25 7.84
N GLU A 122 -12.63 11.81 6.67
CA GLU A 122 -13.29 11.10 5.58
C GLU A 122 -12.27 10.41 4.67
N SER A 123 -11.17 11.09 4.31
CA SER A 123 -10.09 10.48 3.52
C SER A 123 -9.47 9.27 4.23
N SER A 124 -9.30 9.32 5.56
CA SER A 124 -8.82 8.18 6.33
C SER A 124 -9.75 6.97 6.23
N VAL A 125 -11.07 7.17 6.24
CA VAL A 125 -12.04 6.07 6.06
C VAL A 125 -11.94 5.50 4.66
N VAL A 126 -11.89 6.37 3.64
CA VAL A 126 -11.75 5.95 2.24
C VAL A 126 -10.51 5.08 2.05
N LEU A 127 -9.36 5.52 2.56
CA LEU A 127 -8.10 4.79 2.44
C LEU A 127 -8.13 3.47 3.21
N LEU A 128 -8.66 3.45 4.44
CA LEU A 128 -8.77 2.22 5.24
C LEU A 128 -9.73 1.21 4.62
N LEU A 129 -10.89 1.66 4.14
CA LEU A 129 -11.87 0.80 3.50
C LEU A 129 -11.33 0.22 2.18
N ASN A 130 -10.68 1.05 1.36
CA ASN A 130 -10.01 0.56 0.15
C ASN A 130 -8.91 -0.45 0.50
N SER A 131 -8.14 -0.22 1.58
CA SER A 131 -7.10 -1.13 2.05
C SER A 131 -7.65 -2.48 2.52
N ILE A 132 -8.79 -2.49 3.21
CA ILE A 132 -9.45 -3.74 3.62
C ILE A 132 -9.89 -4.51 2.38
N ILE A 133 -10.57 -3.85 1.44
CA ILE A 133 -11.04 -4.49 0.21
C ILE A 133 -9.86 -5.01 -0.62
N PHE A 134 -8.78 -4.24 -0.72
CA PHE A 134 -7.52 -4.69 -1.31
C PHE A 134 -7.01 -5.98 -0.68
N ARG A 135 -6.98 -6.07 0.65
CA ARG A 135 -6.49 -7.27 1.36
C ARG A 135 -7.42 -8.46 1.17
N ILE A 136 -8.73 -8.24 1.08
CA ILE A 136 -9.70 -9.30 0.75
C ILE A 136 -9.47 -9.79 -0.69
N VAL A 137 -9.34 -8.88 -1.65
CA VAL A 137 -9.00 -9.23 -3.06
C VAL A 137 -7.70 -10.01 -3.11
N LEU A 138 -6.69 -9.59 -2.34
CA LEU A 138 -5.45 -10.33 -2.20
C LEU A 138 -5.75 -11.74 -1.71
N MET A 139 -6.44 -11.94 -0.58
CA MET A 139 -6.80 -13.29 -0.14
C MET A 139 -7.52 -14.13 -1.21
N VAL A 140 -8.46 -13.54 -1.97
CA VAL A 140 -9.18 -14.22 -3.07
C VAL A 140 -8.23 -14.73 -4.15
N TYR A 141 -7.32 -13.90 -4.64
CA TYR A 141 -6.30 -14.34 -5.60
C TYR A 141 -5.37 -15.42 -5.01
N GLY A 142 -5.10 -15.38 -3.70
CA GLY A 142 -4.34 -16.42 -3.01
C GLY A 142 -5.07 -17.76 -3.03
N PHE A 143 -6.37 -17.77 -2.75
CA PHE A 143 -7.20 -18.98 -2.85
C PHE A 143 -7.30 -19.49 -4.29
N ILE A 144 -7.48 -18.61 -5.26
CA ILE A 144 -7.50 -18.96 -6.69
C ILE A 144 -6.17 -19.63 -7.07
N ALA A 145 -5.05 -19.08 -6.62
CA ALA A 145 -3.73 -19.65 -6.88
C ALA A 145 -3.59 -21.06 -6.29
N ILE A 146 -4.07 -21.32 -5.06
CA ILE A 146 -4.07 -22.68 -4.49
C ILE A 146 -4.90 -23.65 -5.33
N ILE A 147 -6.12 -23.26 -5.69
CA ILE A 147 -7.07 -24.13 -6.40
C ILE A 147 -6.51 -24.52 -7.77
N ILE A 148 -5.95 -23.56 -8.51
CA ILE A 148 -5.46 -23.83 -9.87
C ILE A 148 -4.08 -24.51 -9.85
N SER A 149 -3.19 -24.12 -8.93
CA SER A 149 -1.84 -24.69 -8.87
C SER A 149 -1.77 -26.08 -8.23
N GLY A 150 -2.90 -26.60 -7.72
CA GLY A 150 -3.01 -27.98 -7.24
C GLY A 150 -2.00 -28.37 -6.16
N PHE A 151 -1.56 -27.40 -5.33
CA PHE A 151 -0.38 -27.44 -4.45
C PHE A 151 0.96 -27.20 -5.16
N TYR A 152 1.23 -25.96 -5.60
CA TYR A 152 2.62 -25.46 -5.73
C TYR A 152 3.32 -25.27 -4.36
N LEU A 153 2.68 -25.71 -3.28
CA LEU A 153 3.21 -25.82 -1.93
C LEU A 153 3.87 -27.20 -1.71
N ASP A 154 4.66 -27.61 -2.69
CA ASP A 154 5.39 -28.89 -2.75
C ASP A 154 6.48 -29.03 -1.67
N THR A 155 6.91 -27.90 -1.10
CA THR A 155 7.93 -27.84 -0.05
C THR A 155 7.35 -27.27 1.24
N PRO A 156 7.76 -27.78 2.42
CA PRO A 156 7.33 -27.26 3.71
C PRO A 156 7.58 -25.76 3.87
N VAL A 157 8.67 -25.25 3.28
CA VAL A 157 9.01 -23.82 3.30
C VAL A 157 7.96 -22.99 2.57
N LYS A 158 7.54 -23.40 1.37
CA LYS A 158 6.48 -22.69 0.62
C LYS A 158 5.15 -22.74 1.38
N ILE A 159 4.78 -23.88 1.98
CA ILE A 159 3.58 -24.01 2.83
C ILE A 159 3.63 -23.00 3.98
N ILE A 160 4.75 -22.95 4.71
CA ILE A 160 4.92 -22.06 5.87
C ILE A 160 4.85 -20.60 5.44
N LEU A 161 5.60 -20.21 4.39
CA LEU A 161 5.61 -18.83 3.89
C LEU A 161 4.22 -18.37 3.45
N PHE A 162 3.52 -19.21 2.69
CA PHE A 162 2.16 -18.93 2.24
C PHE A 162 1.18 -18.80 3.43
N THR A 163 1.28 -19.70 4.41
CA THR A 163 0.43 -19.67 5.62
C THR A 163 0.70 -18.41 6.45
N ILE A 164 1.97 -17.99 6.57
CA ILE A 164 2.35 -16.74 7.22
C ILE A 164 1.77 -15.55 6.44
N GLY A 165 1.91 -15.52 5.11
CA GLY A 165 1.36 -14.47 4.25
C GLY A 165 -0.15 -14.31 4.40
N LEU A 166 -0.91 -15.41 4.36
CA LEU A 166 -2.36 -15.39 4.61
C LEU A 166 -2.70 -14.93 6.03
N SER A 167 -2.01 -15.46 7.04
CA SER A 167 -2.24 -15.11 8.45
C SER A 167 -2.00 -13.62 8.70
N LEU A 168 -0.93 -13.06 8.12
CA LEU A 168 -0.64 -11.63 8.21
C LEU A 168 -1.74 -10.79 7.56
N ASN A 169 -2.28 -11.20 6.41
CA ASN A 169 -3.40 -10.49 5.79
C ASN A 169 -4.64 -10.47 6.69
N VAL A 170 -4.98 -11.60 7.32
CA VAL A 170 -6.09 -11.68 8.29
C VAL A 170 -5.85 -10.76 9.49
N VAL A 171 -4.62 -10.74 10.03
CA VAL A 171 -4.25 -9.84 11.13
C VAL A 171 -4.39 -8.37 10.72
N PHE A 172 -3.91 -7.98 9.54
CA PHE A 172 -4.03 -6.60 9.06
C PHE A 172 -5.49 -6.19 8.83
N ILE A 173 -6.30 -7.05 8.22
CA ILE A 173 -7.75 -6.81 8.06
C ILE A 173 -8.39 -6.60 9.43
N SER A 174 -8.07 -7.46 10.40
CA SER A 174 -8.61 -7.36 11.77
C SER A 174 -8.22 -6.03 12.43
N ILE A 175 -6.97 -5.59 12.28
CA ILE A 175 -6.50 -4.30 12.79
C ILE A 175 -7.25 -3.14 12.12
N PHE A 176 -7.42 -3.16 10.80
CA PHE A 176 -8.13 -2.10 10.08
C PHE A 176 -9.62 -2.06 10.42
N LEU A 177 -10.29 -3.20 10.54
CA LEU A 177 -11.68 -3.28 11.01
C LEU A 177 -11.82 -2.78 12.44
N MET A 178 -10.89 -3.16 13.33
CA MET A 178 -10.87 -2.63 14.70
C MET A 178 -10.69 -1.11 14.72
N ALA A 179 -9.87 -0.56 13.82
CA ALA A 179 -9.69 0.88 13.67
C ALA A 179 -10.96 1.58 13.14
N LEU A 180 -11.75 0.94 12.27
CA LEU A 180 -13.03 1.50 11.79
C LEU A 180 -14.13 1.45 12.88
N ILE A 181 -14.19 0.37 13.64
CA ILE A 181 -15.31 0.11 14.56
C ILE A 181 -15.05 0.70 15.96
N SER A 182 -13.81 0.68 16.45
CA SER A 182 -13.52 0.97 17.86
C SER A 182 -13.25 2.45 18.14
N ARG A 183 -14.30 3.19 18.56
CA ARG A 183 -14.17 4.58 19.06
C ARG A 183 -13.21 4.66 20.23
N LYS A 184 -13.32 3.71 21.17
CA LYS A 184 -12.52 3.67 22.39
C LYS A 184 -11.03 3.53 22.06
N LEU A 185 -10.68 2.66 21.12
CA LEU A 185 -9.29 2.47 20.70
C LEU A 185 -8.74 3.73 20.01
N LEU A 186 -9.46 4.28 19.03
CA LEU A 186 -9.04 5.49 18.33
C LEU A 186 -8.83 6.67 19.29
N LEU A 187 -9.77 6.89 20.22
CA LEU A 187 -9.64 7.93 21.25
C LEU A 187 -8.45 7.66 22.17
N LYS A 188 -8.26 6.42 22.64
CA LYS A 188 -7.15 6.05 23.53
C LYS A 188 -5.80 6.31 22.86
N ILE A 189 -5.64 5.86 21.62
CA ILE A 189 -4.42 6.05 20.83
C ILE A 189 -4.22 7.55 20.55
N GLY A 190 -5.23 8.24 20.01
CA GLY A 190 -5.13 9.66 19.67
C GLY A 190 -4.82 10.53 20.89
N LYS A 191 -5.50 10.35 22.02
CA LYS A 191 -5.20 11.06 23.29
C LYS A 191 -3.81 10.70 23.82
N SER A 192 -3.31 9.49 23.59
CA SER A 192 -1.94 9.10 23.93
C SER A 192 -0.91 9.85 23.07
N ILE A 193 -1.14 9.93 21.76
CA ILE A 193 -0.30 10.68 20.82
C ILE A 193 -0.30 12.17 21.18
N ILE A 194 -1.46 12.77 21.43
CA ILE A 194 -1.57 14.18 21.84
C ILE A 194 -0.79 14.43 23.14
N ARG A 195 -0.93 13.57 24.16
CA ARG A 195 -0.14 13.66 25.41
C ARG A 195 1.36 13.57 25.14
N PHE A 196 1.78 12.65 24.27
CA PHE A 196 3.18 12.50 23.89
C PHE A 196 3.71 13.75 23.16
N LEU A 197 2.98 14.25 22.16
CA LEU A 197 3.34 15.45 21.39
C LEU A 197 3.37 16.72 22.25
N HIS A 198 2.48 16.82 23.24
CA HIS A 198 2.50 17.88 24.24
C HIS A 198 3.72 17.76 25.16
N LYS A 199 4.05 16.54 25.63
CA LYS A 199 5.24 16.29 26.46
C LYS A 199 6.55 16.69 25.77
N ILE A 200 6.65 16.49 24.46
CA ILE A 200 7.81 16.91 23.65
C ILE A 200 7.71 18.37 23.14
N LYS A 201 6.75 19.16 23.65
CA LYS A 201 6.54 20.59 23.36
C LYS A 201 6.35 20.94 21.87
N ILE A 202 5.87 19.98 21.07
CA ILE A 202 5.45 20.27 19.68
C ILE A 202 4.11 20.99 19.68
N LEU A 203 3.20 20.57 20.57
CA LEU A 203 1.90 21.23 20.75
C LEU A 203 2.07 22.44 21.68
N LYS A 204 1.78 23.63 21.16
CA LYS A 204 1.91 24.90 21.89
C LYS A 204 0.63 25.37 22.58
N LYS A 205 -0.50 24.73 22.29
CA LYS A 205 -1.82 25.06 22.86
C LYS A 205 -2.22 24.01 23.89
N ASP A 206 -3.25 24.33 24.67
CA ASP A 206 -3.80 23.42 25.66
C ASP A 206 -4.23 22.09 25.05
N ILE A 207 -3.97 21.03 25.83
CA ILE A 207 -4.24 19.66 25.42
C ILE A 207 -5.73 19.40 25.17
N SER A 208 -6.61 20.11 25.88
CA SER A 208 -8.08 20.04 25.74
C SER A 208 -8.53 20.36 24.32
N ILE A 209 -8.01 21.44 23.73
CA ILE A 209 -8.36 21.88 22.37
C ILE A 209 -8.09 20.78 21.33
N TYR A 210 -6.96 20.07 21.46
CA TYR A 210 -6.63 18.97 20.56
C TYR A 210 -7.49 17.73 20.81
N ASN A 211 -7.83 17.45 22.07
CA ASN A 211 -8.71 16.35 22.43
C ASN A 211 -10.13 16.55 21.87
N ASP A 212 -10.67 17.77 21.93
CA ASP A 212 -12.00 18.10 21.40
C ASP A 212 -12.04 18.00 19.88
N LYS A 213 -10.98 18.47 19.21
CA LYS A 213 -10.80 18.28 17.75
C LYS A 213 -10.68 16.81 17.36
N LEU A 214 -9.95 16.02 18.13
CA LEU A 214 -9.82 14.58 17.90
C LEU A 214 -11.19 13.90 18.04
N GLU A 215 -11.93 14.23 19.09
CA GLU A 215 -13.23 13.61 19.38
C GLU A 215 -14.26 13.92 18.29
N SER A 216 -14.37 15.18 17.88
CA SER A 216 -15.22 15.59 16.75
C SER A 216 -14.80 14.93 15.43
N SER A 217 -13.49 14.79 15.18
CA SER A 217 -12.99 14.11 13.98
C SER A 217 -13.32 12.61 13.98
N ILE A 218 -13.25 11.95 15.14
CA ILE A 218 -13.60 10.53 15.27
C ILE A 218 -15.11 10.29 15.08
N VAL A 219 -15.96 11.25 15.51
CA VAL A 219 -17.41 11.18 15.22
C VAL A 219 -17.65 11.19 13.72
N LYS A 220 -17.10 12.18 13.00
CA LYS A 220 -17.22 12.28 11.53
C LYS A 220 -16.66 11.06 10.80
N TYR A 221 -15.49 10.58 11.26
CA TYR A 221 -14.87 9.36 10.74
C TYR A 221 -15.83 8.16 10.85
N LYS A 222 -16.49 8.00 12.01
CA LYS A 222 -17.44 6.91 12.19
C LYS A 222 -18.69 7.07 11.34
N GLU A 223 -19.24 8.27 11.25
CA GLU A 223 -20.41 8.55 10.41
C GLU A 223 -20.12 8.22 8.94
N ALA A 224 -18.96 8.63 8.42
CA ALA A 224 -18.52 8.31 7.07
C ALA A 224 -18.38 6.79 6.85
N PHE A 225 -17.76 6.07 7.78
CA PHE A 225 -17.67 4.60 7.70
C PHE A 225 -19.05 3.92 7.73
N LEU A 226 -19.90 4.30 8.68
CA LEU A 226 -21.25 3.75 8.81
C LEU A 226 -22.12 4.03 7.58
N TYR A 227 -21.90 5.17 6.92
CA TYR A 227 -22.58 5.54 5.69
C TYR A 227 -22.11 4.70 4.50
N LEU A 228 -20.79 4.52 4.34
CA LEU A 228 -20.19 3.75 3.25
C LEU A 228 -20.51 2.25 3.35
N GLN A 229 -20.42 1.65 4.54
CA GLN A 229 -20.61 0.20 4.71
C GLN A 229 -22.05 -0.28 4.41
N LYS A 230 -23.03 0.62 4.46
CA LYS A 230 -24.44 0.29 4.16
C LYS A 230 -24.71 0.07 2.68
N ASP A 231 -23.84 0.59 1.81
CA ASP A 231 -24.00 0.48 0.37
C ASP A 231 -23.24 -0.73 -0.17
N ILE A 232 -23.90 -1.89 -0.18
CA ILE A 232 -23.32 -3.14 -0.65
C ILE A 232 -22.87 -3.08 -2.12
N PHE A 233 -23.62 -2.36 -2.97
CA PHE A 233 -23.27 -2.23 -4.39
C PHE A 233 -22.00 -1.39 -4.58
N LEU A 234 -21.81 -0.36 -3.77
CA LEU A 234 -20.55 0.37 -3.73
C LEU A 234 -19.38 -0.53 -3.32
N LEU A 235 -19.54 -1.35 -2.28
CA LEU A 235 -18.50 -2.26 -1.82
C LEU A 235 -18.14 -3.31 -2.89
N ILE A 236 -19.14 -3.90 -3.55
CA ILE A 236 -18.93 -4.84 -4.67
C ILE A 236 -18.18 -4.13 -5.81
N ARG A 237 -18.59 -2.91 -6.17
CA ARG A 237 -17.91 -2.14 -7.22
C ARG A 237 -16.44 -1.86 -6.90
N ILE A 238 -16.16 -1.48 -5.65
CA ILE A 238 -14.78 -1.25 -5.19
C ILE A 238 -13.98 -2.56 -5.19
N PHE A 239 -14.60 -3.67 -4.79
CA PHE A 239 -13.99 -4.99 -4.87
C PHE A 239 -13.63 -5.34 -6.31
N THR A 240 -14.53 -5.16 -7.28
CA THR A 240 -14.25 -5.40 -8.70
C THR A 240 -13.11 -4.52 -9.22
N TYR A 241 -13.09 -3.23 -8.84
CA TYR A 241 -12.00 -2.34 -9.23
C TYR A 241 -10.65 -2.80 -8.67
N ASN A 242 -10.60 -3.13 -7.38
CA ASN A 242 -9.39 -3.67 -6.76
C ASN A 242 -9.00 -5.02 -7.39
N PHE A 243 -9.96 -5.88 -7.75
CA PHE A 243 -9.68 -7.16 -8.37
C PHE A 243 -8.97 -7.00 -9.71
N ILE A 244 -9.47 -6.12 -10.59
CA ILE A 244 -8.84 -5.83 -11.88
C ILE A 244 -7.49 -5.15 -11.69
N GLN A 245 -7.43 -4.18 -10.77
CA GLN A 245 -6.19 -3.49 -10.41
C GLN A 245 -5.09 -4.47 -10.00
N ARG A 246 -5.38 -5.44 -9.11
CA ARG A 246 -4.38 -6.40 -8.63
C ARG A 246 -4.00 -7.43 -9.68
N GLY A 247 -4.94 -7.84 -10.54
CA GLY A 247 -4.63 -8.62 -11.73
C GLY A 247 -3.59 -7.93 -12.60
N ALA A 248 -3.78 -6.64 -12.90
CA ALA A 248 -2.82 -5.84 -13.66
C ALA A 248 -1.45 -5.76 -12.96
N MET A 249 -1.44 -5.54 -11.63
CA MET A 249 -0.20 -5.51 -10.84
C MET A 249 0.58 -6.84 -10.85
N PHE A 250 -0.13 -7.96 -10.91
CA PHE A 250 0.47 -9.29 -11.01
C PHE A 250 0.94 -9.62 -12.42
N LEU A 251 0.29 -9.09 -13.45
CA LEU A 251 0.72 -9.25 -14.84
C LEU A 251 2.03 -8.54 -15.14
N ILE A 252 2.33 -7.40 -14.51
CA ILE A 252 3.57 -6.64 -14.73
C ILE A 252 4.84 -7.52 -14.63
N PRO A 253 5.15 -8.19 -13.50
CA PRO A 253 6.35 -9.02 -13.40
C PRO A 253 6.33 -10.21 -14.37
N TYR A 254 5.15 -10.75 -14.70
CA TYR A 254 5.04 -11.84 -15.66
C TYR A 254 5.36 -11.40 -17.09
N LEU A 255 4.86 -10.25 -17.51
CA LEU A 255 5.20 -9.65 -18.79
C LEU A 255 6.69 -9.28 -18.85
N VAL A 256 7.26 -8.74 -17.76
CA VAL A 256 8.72 -8.53 -17.69
C VAL A 256 9.48 -9.85 -17.80
N TYR A 257 9.04 -10.92 -17.15
CA TYR A 257 9.63 -12.26 -17.28
C TYR A 257 9.58 -12.78 -18.73
N LEU A 258 8.41 -12.68 -19.39
CA LEU A 258 8.26 -13.03 -20.81
C LEU A 258 9.13 -12.18 -21.73
N SER A 259 9.43 -10.94 -21.34
CA SER A 259 10.28 -10.04 -22.13
C SER A 259 11.68 -10.60 -22.32
N PHE A 260 12.19 -11.40 -21.38
CA PHE A 260 13.49 -12.07 -21.48
C PHE A 260 13.45 -13.39 -22.29
N GLY A 261 12.30 -13.73 -22.89
CA GLY A 261 12.12 -14.97 -23.65
C GLY A 261 11.87 -16.20 -22.78
N PHE A 262 11.74 -16.04 -21.46
CA PHE A 262 11.42 -17.14 -20.57
C PHE A 262 9.93 -17.51 -20.67
N THR A 263 9.63 -18.80 -20.75
CA THR A 263 8.26 -19.33 -20.88
C THR A 263 7.98 -20.50 -19.93
N THR A 264 8.95 -20.89 -19.11
CA THR A 264 8.89 -22.09 -18.28
C THR A 264 7.93 -21.96 -17.09
N GLU A 265 7.74 -20.75 -16.57
CA GLU A 265 6.87 -20.51 -15.42
C GLU A 265 5.50 -20.00 -15.84
N SER A 266 4.47 -20.60 -15.27
CA SER A 266 3.09 -20.15 -15.46
C SER A 266 2.86 -18.81 -14.75
N PHE A 267 1.93 -18.01 -15.28
CA PHE A 267 1.46 -16.79 -14.62
C PHE A 267 1.02 -17.03 -13.16
N ILE A 268 0.45 -18.21 -12.91
CA ILE A 268 -0.06 -18.62 -11.61
C ILE A 268 1.08 -18.83 -10.62
N THR A 269 2.20 -19.43 -11.05
CA THR A 269 3.40 -19.60 -10.23
C THR A 269 3.95 -18.26 -9.75
N LEU A 270 3.98 -17.26 -10.65
CA LEU A 270 4.47 -15.93 -10.31
C LEU A 270 3.51 -15.14 -9.42
N MET A 271 2.21 -15.41 -9.50
CA MET A 271 1.26 -14.87 -8.51
C MET A 271 1.55 -15.40 -7.11
N THR A 272 1.78 -16.70 -6.94
CA THR A 272 2.01 -17.32 -5.62
C THR A 272 3.24 -16.77 -4.92
N ILE A 273 4.27 -16.34 -5.65
CA ILE A 273 5.47 -15.72 -5.08
C ILE A 273 5.18 -14.34 -4.47
N LYS A 274 4.13 -13.64 -4.95
CA LYS A 274 3.73 -12.32 -4.43
C LYS A 274 2.80 -12.39 -3.21
N TYR A 275 2.44 -13.58 -2.74
CA TYR A 275 1.68 -13.83 -1.50
C TYR A 275 2.57 -14.00 -0.28
#